data_AF-B4KYR6-F1
#
_entry.id   AF-B4KYR6-F1
#
_cell.length_a   1.000
_cell.length_b   1.000
_cell.length_c   1.000
_cell.angle_alpha   90.00
_cell.angle_beta   90.00
_cell.angle_gamma   90.00
#
_symmetry.space_group_name_H-M   'P 1'
#
loop_
_entity.id
_entity.type
_entity.pdbx_description
1 polymer ?
#
loop_
_entity_poly.entity_id
_entity_poly.type
_entity_poly.pdbx_seq_one_letter_code
_entity_poly.pdbx_strand_id
1 'polypeptide(L)'
;MCFLRLFILQIQTVGLCFIVLICNTCNLFYGIRFASNFDGPARNLLIVSIILDCVLFLNIFLGIYGALLHKQWPLKLYIFTLITFFISKVLIADQAVGFDTEFYYTLVNHWYHMETAFSVLCLIFAFSLYLKMDDLGDFK
;
A
#
# COMPACT_ATOMS: atom_id res chain seq x y z
N MET A 1 -13.78 5.25 27.80
CA MET A 1 -14.24 4.97 26.41
C MET A 1 -13.21 5.35 25.33
N CYS A 2 -12.41 6.41 25.50
CA CYS A 2 -11.42 6.84 24.49
C CYS A 2 -10.31 5.79 24.22
N PHE A 3 -9.78 5.15 25.27
CA PHE A 3 -8.76 4.09 25.16
C PHE A 3 -9.21 2.86 24.34
N LEU A 4 -10.45 2.41 24.54
CA LEU A 4 -10.99 1.25 23.82
C LEU A 4 -11.08 1.55 22.30
N ARG A 5 -11.45 2.77 21.92
CA ARG A 5 -11.49 3.18 20.50
C ARG A 5 -10.11 3.23 19.87
N LEU A 6 -9.10 3.74 20.59
CA LEU A 6 -7.72 3.77 20.10
C LEU A 6 -7.17 2.35 19.88
N PHE A 7 -7.43 1.44 20.82
CA PHE A 7 -7.00 0.05 20.73
C PHE A 7 -7.66 -0.70 19.56
N ILE A 8 -8.96 -0.47 19.33
CA ILE A 8 -9.67 -1.04 18.17
C ILE A 8 -9.06 -0.53 16.86
N LEU A 9 -8.83 0.79 16.73
CA LEU A 9 -8.21 1.38 15.54
C LEU A 9 -6.80 0.82 15.28
N GLN A 10 -6.02 0.61 16.34
CA GLN A 10 -4.70 0.01 16.27
C GLN A 10 -4.76 -1.42 15.71
N ILE A 11 -5.62 -2.28 16.26
CA ILE A 11 -5.79 -3.65 15.77
C ILE A 11 -6.25 -3.66 14.32
N GLN A 12 -7.21 -2.81 13.95
CA GLN A 12 -7.71 -2.72 12.57
C GLN A 12 -6.61 -2.26 11.60
N THR A 13 -5.81 -1.26 11.98
CA THR A 13 -4.69 -0.76 11.17
C THR A 13 -3.66 -1.87 10.96
N VAL A 14 -3.24 -2.55 12.02
CA VAL A 14 -2.27 -3.65 11.94
C VAL A 14 -2.83 -4.82 11.12
N GLY A 15 -4.08 -5.20 11.33
CA GLY A 15 -4.74 -6.25 10.55
C GLY A 15 -4.78 -5.92 9.05
N LEU A 16 -5.11 -4.68 8.69
CA LEU A 16 -5.09 -4.23 7.30
C LEU A 16 -3.67 -4.19 6.72
N CYS A 17 -2.67 -3.77 7.51
CA CYS A 17 -1.27 -3.84 7.08
C CYS A 17 -0.87 -5.26 6.65
N PHE A 18 -1.29 -6.29 7.41
CA PHE A 18 -1.02 -7.69 7.04
C PHE A 18 -1.77 -8.12 5.78
N ILE A 19 -3.03 -7.70 5.61
CA ILE A 19 -3.79 -8.01 4.39
C ILE A 19 -3.12 -7.37 3.16
N VAL A 20 -2.75 -6.09 3.26
CA VAL A 20 -2.01 -5.39 2.20
C VAL A 20 -0.68 -6.08 1.92
N LEU A 21 0.05 -6.53 2.95
CA LEU A 21 1.31 -7.25 2.79
C LEU A 21 1.14 -8.53 1.97
N ILE A 22 0.10 -9.30 2.25
CA ILE A 22 -0.19 -10.54 1.51
C ILE A 22 -0.54 -10.22 0.05
N CYS A 23 -1.46 -9.28 -0.18
CA CYS A 23 -1.87 -8.89 -1.54
C CYS A 23 -0.69 -8.34 -2.35
N ASN A 24 0.12 -7.46 -1.76
CA ASN A 24 1.32 -6.91 -2.37
C ASN A 24 2.33 -8.00 -2.71
N THR A 25 2.58 -8.94 -1.78
CA THR A 25 3.49 -10.07 -2.03
C THR A 25 3.01 -10.92 -3.21
N CYS A 26 1.72 -11.24 -3.27
CA CYS A 26 1.14 -11.98 -4.39
C CYS A 26 1.27 -11.22 -5.72
N ASN A 27 1.01 -9.90 -5.72
CA ASN A 27 1.14 -9.05 -6.90
C ASN A 27 2.61 -8.97 -7.37
N LEU A 28 3.55 -8.81 -6.44
CA LEU A 28 4.99 -8.79 -6.69
C LEU A 28 5.47 -10.09 -7.35
N PHE A 29 5.10 -11.24 -6.79
CA PHE A 29 5.44 -12.54 -7.38
C PHE A 29 4.86 -12.73 -8.78
N TYR A 30 3.61 -12.27 -8.99
CA TYR A 30 2.99 -12.31 -10.30
C TYR A 30 3.77 -11.45 -11.30
N GLY A 31 4.07 -10.19 -10.96
CA GLY A 31 4.87 -9.30 -11.79
C GLY A 31 6.23 -9.90 -12.16
N ILE A 32 7.00 -10.40 -11.17
CA ILE A 32 8.31 -11.00 -11.40
C ILE A 32 8.22 -12.20 -12.36
N ARG A 33 7.19 -13.04 -12.21
CA ARG A 33 7.00 -14.23 -13.06
C ARG A 33 6.79 -13.88 -14.54
N PHE A 34 6.09 -12.78 -14.82
CA PHE A 34 5.73 -12.38 -16.17
C PHE A 34 6.63 -11.28 -16.76
N ALA A 35 7.57 -10.73 -15.98
CA ALA A 35 8.46 -9.65 -16.40
C ALA A 35 9.34 -9.99 -17.62
N SER A 36 9.68 -11.26 -17.82
CA SER A 36 10.48 -11.73 -18.97
C SER A 36 9.68 -11.87 -20.27
N ASN A 37 8.35 -11.81 -20.20
CA ASN A 37 7.49 -12.07 -21.36
C ASN A 37 7.22 -10.82 -22.19
N PHE A 38 7.62 -9.65 -21.69
CA PHE A 38 7.44 -8.36 -22.35
C PHE A 38 8.79 -7.69 -22.60
N ASP A 39 8.86 -6.89 -23.65
CA ASP A 39 10.05 -6.13 -24.01
C ASP A 39 9.77 -4.63 -24.12
N GLY A 40 10.84 -3.85 -24.04
CA GLY A 40 10.81 -2.40 -24.22
C GLY A 40 9.94 -1.67 -23.17
N PRO A 41 9.09 -0.70 -23.59
CA PRO A 41 8.38 0.17 -22.66
C PRO A 41 7.37 -0.56 -21.75
N ALA A 42 6.77 -1.66 -22.22
CA ALA A 42 5.87 -2.49 -21.40
C ALA A 42 6.63 -3.14 -20.23
N ARG A 43 7.82 -3.67 -20.50
CA ARG A 43 8.70 -4.24 -19.45
C ARG A 43 9.12 -3.20 -18.43
N ASN A 44 9.45 -1.98 -18.88
CA ASN A 44 9.83 -0.89 -17.98
C ASN A 44 8.69 -0.55 -17.02
N LEU A 45 7.46 -0.45 -17.52
CA LEU A 45 6.28 -0.16 -16.71
C LEU A 45 6.04 -1.26 -15.64
N LEU A 46 6.22 -2.53 -16.03
CA LEU A 46 6.11 -3.67 -15.12
C LEU A 46 7.21 -3.64 -14.04
N ILE A 47 8.46 -3.35 -14.42
CA ILE A 47 9.56 -3.15 -13.47
C ILE A 47 9.27 -2.00 -12.49
N VAL A 48 8.72 -0.88 -12.97
CA VAL A 48 8.31 0.24 -12.10
C VAL A 48 7.24 -0.21 -11.10
N SER A 49 6.25 -1.00 -11.54
CA SER A 49 5.26 -1.58 -10.61
C SER A 49 5.92 -2.50 -9.57
N ILE A 50 6.87 -3.36 -9.97
CA ILE A 50 7.62 -4.24 -9.05
C ILE A 50 8.39 -3.41 -8.02
N ILE A 51 9.06 -2.34 -8.45
CA ILE A 51 9.81 -1.45 -7.54
C ILE A 51 8.85 -0.80 -6.54
N LEU A 52 7.69 -0.34 -7.01
CA LEU A 52 6.67 0.27 -6.18
C LEU A 52 6.14 -0.71 -5.11
N ASP A 53 5.91 -1.95 -5.50
CA ASP A 53 5.48 -3.05 -4.63
C ASP A 53 6.54 -3.37 -3.55
N CYS A 54 7.83 -3.40 -3.93
CA CYS A 54 8.94 -3.51 -2.98
C CYS A 54 9.02 -2.34 -1.99
N VAL A 55 8.82 -1.11 -2.46
CA VAL A 55 8.80 0.08 -1.59
C VAL A 55 7.65 0.00 -0.60
N LEU A 56 6.45 -0.39 -1.06
CA LEU A 56 5.30 -0.57 -0.17
C LEU A 56 5.58 -1.66 0.86
N PHE A 57 6.17 -2.79 0.45
CA PHE A 57 6.52 -3.90 1.35
C PHE A 57 7.36 -3.42 2.54
N LEU A 58 8.42 -2.65 2.28
CA LEU A 58 9.27 -2.09 3.34
C LEU A 58 8.52 -1.10 4.25
N ASN A 59 7.66 -0.26 3.66
CA ASN A 59 6.93 0.75 4.40
C ASN A 59 5.78 0.19 5.25
N ILE A 60 5.23 -0.98 4.92
CA ILE A 60 4.23 -1.65 5.77
C ILE A 60 4.78 -1.90 7.18
N PHE A 61 6.06 -2.25 7.31
CA PHE A 61 6.70 -2.41 8.62
C PHE A 61 6.75 -1.11 9.42
N LEU A 62 6.94 0.04 8.75
CA LEU A 62 6.84 1.35 9.40
C LEU A 62 5.42 1.62 9.90
N GLY A 63 4.41 1.26 9.12
CA GLY A 63 3.00 1.35 9.51
C GLY A 63 2.68 0.52 10.75
N ILE A 64 3.09 -0.75 10.75
CA ILE A 64 2.93 -1.66 11.90
C ILE A 64 3.67 -1.12 13.12
N TYR A 65 4.93 -0.72 12.96
CA TYR A 65 5.76 -0.18 14.04
C TYR A 65 5.15 1.11 14.64
N GLY A 66 4.70 2.04 13.77
CA GLY A 66 4.06 3.28 14.18
C GLY A 66 2.75 3.06 14.92
N ALA A 67 1.93 2.11 14.45
CA ALA A 67 0.68 1.75 15.10
C ALA A 67 0.91 1.06 16.46
N LEU A 68 1.84 0.11 16.56
CA LEU A 68 2.10 -0.66 17.79
C LEU A 68 2.74 0.20 18.89
N LEU A 69 3.72 1.03 18.55
CA LEU A 69 4.45 1.85 19.54
C LEU A 69 3.89 3.26 19.71
N HIS A 70 2.74 3.55 19.08
CA HIS A 70 2.13 4.87 19.07
C HIS A 70 3.14 5.97 18.69
N LYS A 71 3.93 5.73 17.63
CA LYS A 71 4.88 6.71 17.10
C LYS A 71 4.27 7.40 15.89
N GLN A 72 4.03 8.71 16.02
CA GLN A 72 3.43 9.54 14.96
C GLN A 72 4.29 9.63 13.70
N TRP A 73 5.60 9.83 13.85
CA TRP A 73 6.51 10.01 12.71
C TRP A 73 6.52 8.83 11.72
N PRO A 74 6.71 7.56 12.13
CA PRO A 74 6.65 6.42 11.20
C PRO A 74 5.25 6.22 10.62
N LEU A 75 4.19 6.50 11.40
CA LEU A 75 2.81 6.41 10.91
C LEU A 75 2.53 7.48 9.83
N LYS A 76 3.04 8.70 10.00
CA LYS A 76 2.95 9.78 9.02
C LYS A 76 3.69 9.44 7.72
N LEU A 77 4.89 8.87 7.82
CA LEU A 77 5.61 8.38 6.64
C LEU A 77 4.84 7.28 5.93
N TYR A 78 4.27 6.33 6.69
CA TYR A 78 3.47 5.26 6.10
C TYR A 78 2.23 5.79 5.36
N ILE A 79 1.51 6.75 5.93
CA ILE A 79 0.39 7.45 5.29
C ILE A 79 0.83 8.09 3.97
N PHE A 80 1.96 8.83 3.99
CA PHE A 80 2.48 9.47 2.78
C PHE A 80 2.86 8.43 1.71
N THR A 81 3.45 7.32 2.11
CA THR A 81 3.76 6.21 1.21
C THR A 81 2.50 5.62 0.60
N LEU A 82 1.44 5.37 1.38
CA LEU A 82 0.17 4.84 0.87
C LEU A 82 -0.50 5.78 -0.16
N ILE A 83 -0.45 7.10 0.07
CA ILE A 83 -0.97 8.09 -0.88
C ILE A 83 -0.16 8.05 -2.18
N THR A 84 1.17 8.10 -2.07
CA THR A 84 2.06 8.08 -3.24
C THR A 84 1.93 6.78 -4.02
N PHE A 85 1.80 5.67 -3.31
CA PHE A 85 1.55 4.35 -3.86
C PHE A 85 0.25 4.29 -4.66
N PHE A 86 -0.85 4.76 -4.07
CA PHE A 86 -2.16 4.78 -4.74
C PHE A 86 -2.12 5.60 -6.04
N ILE A 87 -1.58 6.83 -5.98
CA ILE A 87 -1.45 7.69 -7.17
C ILE A 87 -0.58 7.01 -8.23
N SER A 88 0.56 6.44 -7.83
CA SER A 88 1.49 5.77 -8.75
C SER A 88 0.84 4.56 -9.41
N LYS A 89 0.09 3.74 -8.67
CA LYS A 89 -0.68 2.63 -9.25
C LYS A 89 -1.66 3.14 -10.28
N VAL A 90 -2.53 4.10 -9.95
CA VAL A 90 -3.51 4.66 -10.90
C VAL A 90 -2.85 5.15 -12.19
N LEU A 91 -1.72 5.87 -12.09
CA LEU A 91 -0.96 6.32 -13.25
C LEU A 91 -0.38 5.18 -14.08
N ILE A 92 0.13 4.12 -13.43
CA ILE A 92 0.61 2.91 -14.10
C ILE A 92 -0.53 2.23 -14.86
N ALA A 93 -1.72 2.12 -14.25
CA ALA A 93 -2.88 1.51 -14.90
C ALA A 93 -3.34 2.32 -16.13
N ASP A 94 -3.38 3.65 -16.02
CA ASP A 94 -3.71 4.56 -17.12
C ASP A 94 -2.73 4.40 -18.29
N GLN A 95 -1.43 4.37 -18.00
CA GLN A 95 -0.39 4.13 -19.01
C GLN A 95 -0.50 2.74 -19.66
N ALA A 96 -0.90 1.72 -18.89
CA ALA A 96 -1.05 0.36 -19.38
C ALA A 96 -2.16 0.22 -20.44
N VAL A 97 -3.17 1.09 -20.44
CA VAL A 97 -4.25 1.09 -21.44
C VAL A 97 -3.72 1.34 -22.86
N GLY A 98 -2.60 2.08 -22.98
CA GLY A 98 -1.98 2.38 -24.28
C GLY A 98 -1.19 1.22 -24.90
N PHE A 99 -1.06 0.09 -24.21
CA PHE A 99 -0.37 -1.10 -24.69
C PHE A 99 -1.36 -2.17 -25.19
N ASP A 100 -0.89 -3.40 -25.37
CA ASP A 100 -1.76 -4.51 -25.74
C ASP A 100 -2.63 -4.99 -24.56
N THR A 101 -3.69 -5.72 -24.91
CA THR A 101 -4.68 -6.22 -23.95
C THR A 101 -4.09 -7.28 -23.01
N GLU A 102 -3.13 -8.07 -23.47
CA GLU A 102 -2.49 -9.14 -22.69
C GLU A 102 -1.64 -8.56 -21.55
N PHE A 103 -0.83 -7.55 -21.87
CA PHE A 103 -0.03 -6.77 -20.96
C PHE A 103 -0.89 -6.07 -19.93
N TYR A 104 -1.97 -5.39 -20.36
CA TYR A 104 -2.88 -4.72 -19.45
C TYR A 104 -3.43 -5.68 -18.39
N TYR A 105 -3.95 -6.85 -18.79
CA TYR A 105 -4.49 -7.84 -17.83
C TYR A 105 -3.41 -8.52 -16.99
N THR A 106 -2.18 -8.59 -17.47
CA THR A 106 -1.06 -9.13 -16.71
C THR A 106 -0.62 -8.14 -15.61
N LEU A 107 -0.52 -6.86 -15.95
CA LEU A 107 -0.13 -5.81 -15.02
C LEU A 107 -1.27 -5.48 -14.04
N VAL A 108 -2.46 -5.21 -14.56
CA VAL A 108 -3.67 -4.83 -13.81
C VAL A 108 -4.52 -6.08 -13.56
N ASN A 109 -3.94 -7.03 -12.84
CA ASN A 109 -4.59 -8.27 -12.48
C ASN A 109 -5.46 -8.13 -11.21
N HIS A 110 -6.13 -9.21 -10.79
CA HIS A 110 -6.93 -9.22 -9.56
C HIS A 110 -6.15 -8.87 -8.28
N TRP A 111 -4.88 -9.27 -8.15
CA TRP A 111 -4.04 -8.90 -6.99
C TRP A 111 -3.73 -7.41 -6.98
N TYR A 112 -3.48 -6.82 -8.14
CA TYR A 112 -3.31 -5.38 -8.30
C TYR A 112 -4.53 -4.61 -7.77
N HIS A 113 -5.75 -5.05 -8.12
CA HIS A 113 -6.98 -4.42 -7.64
C HIS A 113 -7.16 -4.59 -6.13
N MET A 114 -6.95 -5.80 -5.62
CA MET A 114 -7.09 -6.10 -4.18
C MET A 114 -6.08 -5.30 -3.36
N GLU A 115 -4.81 -5.29 -3.76
CA GLU A 115 -3.75 -4.52 -3.13
C GLU A 115 -4.10 -3.03 -3.09
N THR A 116 -4.53 -2.46 -4.22
CA THR A 116 -4.89 -1.04 -4.31
C THR A 116 -6.08 -0.73 -3.40
N ALA A 117 -7.14 -1.56 -3.41
CA ALA A 117 -8.32 -1.36 -2.58
C ALA A 117 -8.01 -1.46 -1.07
N PHE A 118 -7.27 -2.50 -0.66
CA PHE A 118 -6.88 -2.66 0.74
C PHE A 118 -5.88 -1.60 1.20
N SER A 119 -5.03 -1.08 0.30
CA SER A 119 -4.12 0.04 0.60
C SER A 119 -4.90 1.32 0.90
N VAL A 120 -5.98 1.60 0.17
CA VAL A 120 -6.87 2.75 0.45
C VAL A 120 -7.59 2.57 1.79
N LEU A 121 -8.10 1.37 2.08
CA LEU A 121 -8.68 1.10 3.39
C LEU A 121 -7.63 1.29 4.49
N CYS A 122 -6.43 0.74 4.32
CA CYS A 122 -5.33 0.90 5.26
C CYS A 122 -4.97 2.39 5.47
N LEU A 123 -5.00 3.21 4.41
CA LEU A 123 -4.79 4.65 4.49
C LEU A 123 -5.83 5.33 5.38
N ILE A 124 -7.12 5.01 5.21
CA ILE A 124 -8.22 5.57 6.01
C ILE A 124 -8.02 5.27 7.50
N PHE A 125 -7.70 4.02 7.83
CA PHE A 125 -7.49 3.60 9.22
C PHE A 125 -6.20 4.15 9.82
N ALA A 126 -5.10 4.14 9.07
CA ALA A 126 -3.83 4.71 9.51
C ALA A 126 -3.94 6.23 9.75
N PHE A 127 -4.64 6.95 8.87
CA PHE A 127 -4.90 8.38 9.03
C PHE A 127 -5.81 8.66 10.24
N SER A 128 -6.85 7.86 10.43
CA SER A 128 -7.72 7.96 11.60
C SER A 128 -6.97 7.72 12.91
N LEU A 129 -6.07 6.73 12.93
CA LEU A 129 -5.19 6.45 14.07
C LEU A 129 -4.22 7.61 14.32
N TYR A 130 -3.63 8.17 13.26
CA TYR A 130 -2.73 9.32 13.34
C TYR A 130 -3.41 10.54 13.96
N LEU A 131 -4.59 10.93 13.47
CA LEU A 131 -5.37 12.04 14.03
C LEU A 131 -5.71 11.80 15.51
N LYS A 132 -6.13 10.58 15.85
CA LYS A 132 -6.46 10.24 17.23
C LYS A 132 -5.26 10.32 18.16
N MET A 133 -4.07 9.99 17.68
CA MET A 133 -2.83 10.11 18.43
C MET A 133 -2.38 11.57 18.59
N ASP A 134 -2.66 12.43 17.62
CA ASP A 134 -2.38 13.88 17.68
C ASP A 134 -3.24 14.56 18.75
N ASP A 135 -4.54 14.25 18.77
CA ASP A 135 -5.47 14.72 19.82
C ASP A 135 -4.98 14.38 21.24
N LEU A 136 -4.30 13.24 21.42
CA LEU A 136 -3.78 12.78 22.71
C LEU A 136 -2.43 13.44 23.07
N GLY A 137 -1.68 13.90 22.08
CA GLY A 137 -0.41 14.61 22.26
C GLY A 137 -0.60 16.00 22.85
N ASP A 138 -1.67 16.69 22.47
CA ASP A 138 -2.04 18.03 22.98
C ASP A 138 -2.52 18.04 24.45
N PHE A 139 -2.68 16.87 25.08
CA PHE A 139 -2.98 16.74 26.52
C PHE A 139 -1.75 16.50 27.40
N LYS A 140 -0.53 16.55 26.86
CA LYS A 140 0.74 16.48 27.61
C LYS A 140 1.45 17.82 27.62
#